data_AF-A0A9Q3V1Y4-F1
#
_entry.id   AF-A0A9Q3V1Y4-F1
#
_cell.length_a   1.000
_cell.length_b   1.000
_cell.length_c   1.000
_cell.angle_alpha   90.00
_cell.angle_beta   90.00
_cell.angle_gamma   90.00
#
_symmetry.space_group_name_H-M   'P 1'
#
loop_
_entity.id
_entity.type
_entity.pdbx_description
1 polymer ?
#
loop_
_entity_poly.entity_id
_entity_poly.type
_entity_poly.pdbx_seq_one_letter_code
_entity_poly.pdbx_strand_id
1 'polypeptide(L)'
;MKFIFSLLIFLIFSNYCTAHKPKFKVEKFGNVKTFFKSEFNFGDKIVESEEMKIHIIGKLSETIANKLNFKDTLIIEYEKNYFLQKLRILEGDNSNYRILGLRDGVIMKNNGKGLAVRIIDSNVEVTDILKLVEYSIFNKTKLNKSLIPVNYFYNDDNPITVLANSDEFIQKIIRKKSDLVNEIIQSEILLVDNGELRTEISWKNNEFIFAKNTKYLKENNVYKNDYVSYKVSDFKYYLDSFDSSCVLIFNDVNTFTYFDGREENTSSQKLDEGISDFYPFRLNKDKISNKIILIPFRSDVIYIYKINKKLLQKIE
;
A
#
# COMPACT_ATOMS: atom_id res chain seq x y z
N MET A 1 33.50 -2.29 32.99
CA MET A 1 33.54 -2.19 31.50
C MET A 1 32.63 -3.19 30.80
N LYS A 2 32.70 -4.51 31.05
CA LYS A 2 31.82 -5.51 30.38
C LYS A 2 30.31 -5.26 30.57
N PHE A 3 29.88 -4.89 31.78
CA PHE A 3 28.46 -4.56 32.05
C PHE A 3 27.95 -3.32 31.30
N ILE A 4 28.78 -2.28 31.15
CA ILE A 4 28.42 -1.06 30.41
C ILE A 4 28.34 -1.38 28.91
N PHE A 5 29.26 -2.18 28.38
CA PHE A 5 29.24 -2.60 26.98
C PHE A 5 28.02 -3.48 26.69
N SER A 6 27.68 -4.38 27.61
CA SER A 6 26.49 -5.23 27.49
C SER A 6 25.19 -4.43 27.62
N LEU A 7 25.14 -3.40 28.49
CA LEU A 7 24.00 -2.48 28.59
C LEU A 7 23.87 -1.60 27.34
N LEU A 8 24.98 -1.17 26.75
CA LEU A 8 24.98 -0.39 25.51
C LEU A 8 24.47 -1.24 24.33
N ILE A 9 24.92 -2.50 24.23
CA ILE A 9 24.40 -3.50 23.30
C ILE A 9 22.91 -3.70 23.56
N PHE A 10 22.49 -3.92 24.81
CA PHE A 10 21.08 -4.12 25.15
C PHE A 10 20.21 -2.90 24.84
N LEU A 11 20.71 -1.67 25.03
CA LEU A 11 20.01 -0.42 24.70
C LEU A 11 19.92 -0.18 23.19
N ILE A 12 20.95 -0.58 22.43
CA ILE A 12 20.89 -0.61 20.97
C ILE A 12 19.82 -1.62 20.56
N PHE A 13 19.87 -2.85 21.06
CA PHE A 13 18.95 -3.94 20.71
C PHE A 13 17.52 -3.79 21.28
N SER A 14 17.30 -3.05 22.37
CA SER A 14 15.99 -2.90 23.01
C SER A 14 14.99 -2.11 22.18
N ASN A 15 15.46 -1.26 21.26
CA ASN A 15 14.61 -0.59 20.29
C ASN A 15 14.14 -1.52 19.15
N TYR A 16 14.64 -2.75 19.07
CA TYR A 16 14.34 -3.68 17.97
C TYR A 16 13.26 -4.71 18.30
N CYS A 17 12.76 -4.77 19.54
CA CYS A 17 11.60 -5.58 19.92
C CYS A 17 10.29 -4.79 19.75
N THR A 18 9.93 -4.46 18.52
CA THR A 18 8.61 -3.90 18.22
C THR A 18 7.58 -5.03 18.13
N ALA A 19 6.65 -5.09 19.08
CA ALA A 19 5.43 -5.90 18.91
C ALA A 19 4.73 -5.46 17.62
N HIS A 20 4.53 -6.40 16.68
CA HIS A 20 3.96 -6.15 15.37
C HIS A 20 2.50 -5.71 15.51
N LYS A 21 2.28 -4.39 15.55
CA LYS A 21 0.94 -3.83 15.44
C LYS A 21 0.68 -3.48 13.97
N PRO A 22 -0.50 -3.79 13.41
CA PRO A 22 -0.93 -3.25 12.13
C PRO A 22 -0.76 -1.74 12.05
N LYS A 23 -0.41 -1.22 10.88
CA LYS A 23 -0.50 0.22 10.58
C LYS A 23 -1.94 0.49 10.14
N PHE A 24 -2.53 1.52 10.71
CA PHE A 24 -3.87 1.97 10.33
C PHE A 24 -3.77 3.37 9.71
N LYS A 25 -4.51 3.62 8.65
CA LYS A 25 -4.60 4.94 8.02
C LYS A 25 -6.06 5.25 7.71
N VAL A 26 -6.51 6.43 8.13
CA VAL A 26 -7.86 6.93 7.87
C VAL A 26 -7.74 8.27 7.18
N GLU A 27 -8.36 8.41 6.03
CA GLU A 27 -8.33 9.64 5.23
C GLU A 27 -9.75 10.05 4.82
N LYS A 28 -9.90 11.32 4.46
CA LYS A 28 -11.17 11.90 4.04
C LYS A 28 -10.96 12.74 2.77
N PHE A 29 -11.77 12.46 1.76
CA PHE A 29 -11.79 13.15 0.46
C PHE A 29 -13.24 13.59 0.19
N GLY A 30 -13.58 14.82 0.58
CA GLY A 30 -14.96 15.30 0.47
C GLY A 30 -15.96 14.46 1.28
N ASN A 31 -16.89 13.80 0.60
CA ASN A 31 -17.85 12.84 1.17
C ASN A 31 -17.34 11.40 1.23
N VAL A 32 -16.12 11.12 0.75
CA VAL A 32 -15.49 9.80 0.81
C VAL A 32 -14.60 9.68 2.04
N LYS A 33 -14.66 8.55 2.73
CA LYS A 33 -13.79 8.20 3.86
C LYS A 33 -13.11 6.88 3.54
N THR A 34 -11.80 6.82 3.68
CA THR A 34 -11.04 5.58 3.53
C THR A 34 -10.53 5.09 4.88
N PHE A 35 -10.48 3.77 5.04
CA PHE A 35 -9.80 3.09 6.13
C PHE A 35 -8.89 2.02 5.52
N PHE A 36 -7.61 2.07 5.86
CA PHE A 36 -6.62 1.07 5.51
C PHE A 36 -6.07 0.45 6.79
N LYS A 37 -5.95 -0.87 6.78
CA LYS A 37 -5.21 -1.64 7.77
C LYS A 37 -4.20 -2.53 7.04
N SER A 38 -2.93 -2.25 7.25
CA SER A 38 -1.86 -3.14 6.81
C SER A 38 -1.80 -4.38 7.69
N GLU A 39 -1.07 -5.39 7.26
CA GLU A 39 -0.75 -6.51 8.15
C GLU A 39 0.32 -6.14 9.19
N PHE A 40 1.17 -5.17 8.87
CA PHE A 40 2.34 -4.84 9.64
C PHE A 40 2.64 -3.33 9.70
N ASN A 41 3.34 -2.90 10.74
CA ASN A 41 3.87 -1.54 10.85
C ASN A 41 5.39 -1.60 11.04
N PHE A 42 6.13 -1.13 10.04
CA PHE A 42 7.59 -1.04 10.09
C PHE A 42 8.11 0.40 10.01
N GLY A 43 7.30 1.34 10.48
CA GLY A 43 7.64 2.76 10.54
C GLY A 43 7.30 3.52 9.25
N ASP A 44 7.59 4.83 9.28
CA ASP A 44 7.13 5.76 8.24
C ASP A 44 7.92 5.69 6.93
N LYS A 45 9.09 5.03 6.96
CA LYS A 45 9.99 4.90 5.80
C LYS A 45 9.76 3.63 4.98
N ILE A 46 8.85 2.78 5.43
CA ILE A 46 8.44 1.56 4.74
C ILE A 46 6.96 1.67 4.41
N VAL A 47 6.64 1.78 3.13
CA VAL A 47 5.27 1.98 2.67
C VAL A 47 4.92 0.92 1.64
N GLU A 48 3.87 0.17 1.93
CA GLU A 48 3.31 -0.82 1.00
C GLU A 48 2.57 -0.13 -0.15
N SER A 49 2.59 -0.74 -1.34
CA SER A 49 1.81 -0.21 -2.48
C SER A 49 0.33 -0.09 -2.14
N GLU A 50 -0.22 -1.05 -1.41
CA GLU A 50 -1.62 -1.08 -1.00
C GLU A 50 -2.02 0.15 -0.19
N GLU A 51 -1.15 0.67 0.69
CA GLU A 51 -1.42 1.91 1.41
C GLU A 51 -1.63 3.07 0.43
N MET A 52 -0.79 3.14 -0.61
CA MET A 52 -0.87 4.17 -1.64
C MET A 52 -2.09 3.98 -2.54
N LYS A 53 -2.42 2.73 -2.90
CA LYS A 53 -3.61 2.39 -3.70
C LYS A 53 -4.89 2.85 -3.01
N ILE A 54 -5.02 2.69 -1.68
CA ILE A 54 -6.20 3.16 -0.95
C ILE A 54 -6.31 4.70 -0.95
N HIS A 55 -5.19 5.42 -0.85
CA HIS A 55 -5.20 6.88 -1.04
C HIS A 55 -5.69 7.27 -2.44
N ILE A 56 -5.15 6.63 -3.48
CA ILE A 56 -5.55 6.82 -4.89
C ILE A 56 -7.05 6.56 -5.07
N ILE A 57 -7.53 5.41 -4.56
CA ILE A 57 -8.93 5.02 -4.60
C ILE A 57 -9.81 6.07 -3.91
N GLY A 58 -9.41 6.57 -2.74
CA GLY A 58 -10.15 7.60 -2.02
C GLY A 58 -10.33 8.88 -2.84
N LYS A 59 -9.22 9.39 -3.41
CA LYS A 59 -9.22 10.61 -4.23
C LYS A 59 -10.01 10.45 -5.53
N LEU A 60 -9.87 9.32 -6.22
CA LEU A 60 -10.62 9.05 -7.45
C LEU A 60 -12.11 8.77 -7.17
N SER A 61 -12.43 8.15 -6.03
CA SER A 61 -13.81 7.93 -5.62
C SER A 61 -14.55 9.22 -5.30
N GLU A 62 -13.85 10.24 -4.77
CA GLU A 62 -14.42 11.59 -4.63
C GLU A 62 -14.79 12.18 -5.99
N THR A 63 -13.92 12.02 -7.00
CA THR A 63 -14.21 12.44 -8.38
C THR A 63 -15.42 11.70 -8.96
N ILE A 64 -15.53 10.38 -8.74
CA ILE A 64 -16.72 9.60 -9.14
C ILE A 64 -17.97 10.15 -8.44
N ALA A 65 -17.92 10.31 -7.12
CA ALA A 65 -19.06 10.78 -6.34
C ALA A 65 -19.54 12.16 -6.81
N ASN A 66 -18.61 13.07 -7.10
CA ASN A 66 -18.93 14.38 -7.64
C ASN A 66 -19.56 14.30 -9.03
N LYS A 67 -18.99 13.52 -9.96
CA LYS A 67 -19.54 13.34 -11.32
C LYS A 67 -20.92 12.67 -11.33
N LEU A 68 -21.18 11.79 -10.37
CA LEU A 68 -22.47 11.10 -10.20
C LEU A 68 -23.44 11.85 -9.27
N ASN A 69 -23.10 13.07 -8.81
CA ASN A 69 -23.90 13.85 -7.86
C ASN A 69 -24.26 13.11 -6.56
N PHE A 70 -23.42 12.16 -6.13
CA PHE A 70 -23.61 11.41 -4.89
C PHE A 70 -23.19 12.25 -3.68
N LYS A 71 -24.14 12.54 -2.77
CA LYS A 71 -23.93 13.43 -1.61
C LYS A 71 -23.78 12.73 -0.27
N ASP A 72 -24.23 11.49 -0.16
CA ASP A 72 -24.09 10.73 1.08
C ASP A 72 -22.62 10.37 1.34
N THR A 73 -22.30 9.97 2.57
CA THR A 73 -20.97 9.47 2.87
C THR A 73 -20.72 8.13 2.16
N LEU A 74 -19.61 8.03 1.43
CA LEU A 74 -19.07 6.78 0.92
C LEU A 74 -17.91 6.34 1.81
N ILE A 75 -17.98 5.13 2.35
CA ILE A 75 -16.92 4.52 3.15
C ILE A 75 -16.22 3.46 2.30
N ILE A 76 -14.89 3.50 2.26
CA ILE A 76 -14.06 2.48 1.62
C ILE A 76 -13.14 1.90 2.68
N GLU A 77 -13.33 0.64 3.03
CA GLU A 77 -12.48 -0.05 4.02
C GLU A 77 -11.67 -1.14 3.32
N TYR A 78 -10.36 -1.17 3.56
CA TYR A 78 -9.48 -2.21 3.09
C TYR A 78 -8.61 -2.75 4.23
N GLU A 79 -8.63 -4.07 4.39
CA GLU A 79 -7.66 -4.78 5.22
C GLU A 79 -6.86 -5.74 4.36
N LYS A 80 -5.54 -5.58 4.44
CA LYS A 80 -4.61 -6.50 3.80
C LYS A 80 -4.55 -7.80 4.59
N ASN A 81 -4.71 -8.92 3.89
CA ASN A 81 -4.65 -10.24 4.51
C ASN A 81 -4.11 -11.29 3.54
N TYR A 82 -3.04 -11.98 3.93
CA TYR A 82 -2.44 -13.06 3.12
C TYR A 82 -2.96 -14.46 3.47
N PHE A 83 -3.59 -14.63 4.63
CA PHE A 83 -3.91 -15.94 5.20
C PHE A 83 -5.41 -16.25 5.22
N LEU A 84 -6.26 -15.22 5.31
CA LEU A 84 -7.71 -15.40 5.41
C LEU A 84 -8.41 -15.32 4.05
N GLN A 85 -9.68 -15.73 4.08
CA GLN A 85 -10.57 -15.71 2.93
C GLN A 85 -10.80 -14.30 2.41
N LYS A 86 -10.82 -14.17 1.08
CA LYS A 86 -11.19 -12.94 0.39
C LYS A 86 -12.64 -12.58 0.73
N LEU A 87 -12.87 -11.33 1.08
CA LEU A 87 -14.20 -10.85 1.44
C LEU A 87 -14.45 -9.50 0.76
N ARG A 88 -15.58 -9.37 0.07
CA ARG A 88 -16.01 -8.11 -0.55
C ARG A 88 -17.46 -7.84 -0.19
N ILE A 89 -17.72 -6.64 0.31
CA ILE A 89 -19.03 -6.26 0.82
C ILE A 89 -19.39 -4.87 0.27
N LEU A 90 -20.44 -4.81 -0.54
CA LEU A 90 -21.01 -3.59 -1.12
C LEU A 90 -22.39 -3.32 -0.51
N GLU A 91 -22.56 -2.16 0.14
CA GLU A 91 -23.74 -1.90 0.97
C GLU A 91 -24.33 -0.53 0.77
N GLY A 92 -25.64 -0.49 0.63
CA GLY A 92 -26.41 0.70 0.34
C GLY A 92 -26.70 1.59 1.55
N ASP A 93 -26.61 1.07 2.76
CA ASP A 93 -27.01 1.76 3.98
C ASP A 93 -25.93 1.72 5.07
N ASN A 94 -24.74 1.19 4.77
CA ASN A 94 -23.65 1.06 5.72
C ASN A 94 -24.12 0.38 7.02
N SER A 95 -25.07 -0.55 6.97
CA SER A 95 -25.70 -1.14 8.17
C SER A 95 -24.88 -2.25 8.82
N ASN A 96 -23.86 -2.75 8.13
CA ASN A 96 -23.22 -4.02 8.47
C ASN A 96 -21.85 -3.85 9.15
N TYR A 97 -21.14 -4.97 9.30
CA TYR A 97 -19.86 -5.10 9.99
C TYR A 97 -18.79 -4.14 9.47
N ARG A 98 -18.13 -3.42 10.39
CA ARG A 98 -16.85 -2.77 10.10
C ARG A 98 -15.75 -3.82 10.00
N ILE A 99 -14.83 -3.67 9.04
CA ILE A 99 -13.64 -4.53 8.95
C ILE A 99 -12.87 -4.54 10.28
N LEU A 100 -12.80 -3.40 10.98
CA LEU A 100 -12.09 -3.23 12.24
C LEU A 100 -12.50 -4.25 13.32
N GLY A 101 -13.75 -4.73 13.35
CA GLY A 101 -14.24 -5.67 14.36
C GLY A 101 -14.18 -7.15 13.93
N LEU A 102 -14.11 -7.44 12.63
CA LEU A 102 -14.22 -8.81 12.13
C LEU A 102 -13.09 -9.73 12.61
N ARG A 103 -11.86 -9.22 12.76
CA ARG A 103 -10.71 -10.00 13.28
C ARG A 103 -10.84 -10.41 14.74
N ASP A 104 -11.56 -9.62 15.54
CA ASP A 104 -11.73 -9.90 16.97
C ASP A 104 -13.01 -10.69 17.24
N GLY A 105 -13.68 -11.18 16.18
CA GLY A 105 -15.02 -11.79 16.27
C GLY A 105 -16.10 -10.77 16.68
N VAL A 106 -15.80 -9.48 16.65
CA VAL A 106 -16.69 -8.41 17.11
C VAL A 106 -17.52 -7.85 15.96
N ILE A 107 -18.83 -8.02 16.09
CA ILE A 107 -19.82 -7.43 15.20
C ILE A 107 -20.04 -5.97 15.60
N MET A 108 -19.32 -5.03 14.95
CA MET A 108 -19.57 -3.61 15.13
C MET A 108 -20.61 -3.11 14.12
N LYS A 109 -21.85 -2.88 14.59
CA LYS A 109 -22.91 -2.26 13.78
C LYS A 109 -22.59 -0.79 13.52
N ASN A 110 -22.81 -0.31 12.29
CA ASN A 110 -22.65 1.10 11.96
C ASN A 110 -23.93 1.91 12.17
N ASN A 111 -23.85 3.21 11.89
CA ASN A 111 -24.94 4.18 12.05
C ASN A 111 -26.08 4.06 11.02
N GLY A 112 -26.05 3.08 10.10
CA GLY A 112 -27.12 2.86 9.11
C GLY A 112 -27.27 3.98 8.08
N LYS A 113 -26.21 4.77 7.84
CA LYS A 113 -26.21 5.87 6.87
C LYS A 113 -24.98 5.83 5.97
N GLY A 114 -25.21 6.05 4.68
CA GLY A 114 -24.16 6.11 3.66
C GLY A 114 -24.04 4.83 2.83
N LEU A 115 -23.05 4.82 1.94
CA LEU A 115 -22.66 3.70 1.11
C LEU A 115 -21.34 3.14 1.63
N ALA A 116 -21.15 1.82 1.59
CA ALA A 116 -19.89 1.21 2.01
C ALA A 116 -19.38 0.18 0.99
N VAL A 117 -18.07 0.23 0.74
CA VAL A 117 -17.30 -0.74 -0.05
C VAL A 117 -16.20 -1.27 0.85
N ARG A 118 -16.27 -2.54 1.24
CA ARG A 118 -15.32 -3.18 2.15
C ARG A 118 -14.63 -4.34 1.48
N ILE A 119 -13.31 -4.40 1.60
CA ILE A 119 -12.47 -5.40 0.95
C ILE A 119 -11.48 -5.97 1.96
N ILE A 120 -11.44 -7.29 2.05
CA ILE A 120 -10.37 -8.06 2.68
C ILE A 120 -9.74 -8.88 1.56
N ASP A 121 -8.51 -8.54 1.18
CA ASP A 121 -7.74 -9.25 0.15
C ASP A 121 -6.25 -8.99 0.35
N SER A 122 -5.41 -9.83 -0.25
CA SER A 122 -3.95 -9.70 -0.26
C SER A 122 -3.44 -8.55 -1.13
N ASN A 123 -4.17 -8.20 -2.19
CA ASN A 123 -3.87 -7.15 -3.15
C ASN A 123 -5.19 -6.62 -3.74
N VAL A 124 -5.25 -5.32 -4.07
CA VAL A 124 -6.33 -4.74 -4.87
C VAL A 124 -5.82 -3.99 -6.10
N GLU A 125 -6.62 -4.04 -7.17
CA GLU A 125 -6.44 -3.19 -8.34
C GLU A 125 -7.28 -1.92 -8.19
N VAL A 126 -6.67 -0.75 -8.41
CA VAL A 126 -7.35 0.55 -8.27
C VAL A 126 -8.60 0.61 -9.16
N THR A 127 -8.48 0.21 -10.43
CA THR A 127 -9.59 0.26 -11.39
C THR A 127 -10.76 -0.62 -10.99
N ASP A 128 -10.49 -1.79 -10.42
CA ASP A 128 -11.52 -2.72 -9.98
C ASP A 128 -12.32 -2.12 -8.83
N ILE A 129 -11.64 -1.55 -7.83
CA ILE A 129 -12.33 -0.92 -6.70
C ILE A 129 -13.15 0.28 -7.15
N LEU A 130 -12.64 1.09 -8.09
CA LEU A 130 -13.38 2.23 -8.64
C LEU A 130 -14.65 1.79 -9.39
N LYS A 131 -14.62 0.67 -10.13
CA LYS A 131 -15.82 0.09 -10.75
C LYS A 131 -16.82 -0.40 -9.70
N LEU A 132 -16.34 -0.99 -8.60
CA LEU A 132 -17.22 -1.38 -7.48
C LEU A 132 -17.86 -0.14 -6.84
N VAL A 133 -17.12 0.95 -6.65
CA VAL A 133 -17.62 2.23 -6.13
C VAL A 133 -18.69 2.81 -7.05
N GLU A 134 -18.40 2.93 -8.34
CA GLU A 134 -19.35 3.43 -9.34
C GLU A 134 -20.64 2.60 -9.35
N TYR A 135 -20.51 1.28 -9.45
CA TYR A 135 -21.65 0.37 -9.41
C TYR A 135 -22.47 0.54 -8.14
N SER A 136 -21.79 0.68 -7.00
CA SER A 136 -22.44 0.84 -5.70
C SER A 136 -23.25 2.12 -5.61
N ILE A 137 -22.73 3.23 -6.13
CA ILE A 137 -23.46 4.51 -6.20
C ILE A 137 -24.74 4.35 -7.03
N PHE A 138 -24.65 3.75 -8.23
CA PHE A 138 -25.83 3.57 -9.09
C PHE A 138 -26.87 2.61 -8.51
N ASN A 139 -26.45 1.59 -7.75
CA ASN A 139 -27.32 0.50 -7.31
C ASN A 139 -27.63 0.53 -5.81
N LYS A 140 -27.33 1.65 -5.13
CA LYS A 140 -27.43 1.80 -3.67
C LYS A 140 -28.67 1.13 -3.05
N THR A 141 -29.86 1.36 -3.59
CA THR A 141 -31.12 0.84 -3.01
C THR A 141 -31.30 -0.67 -3.13
N LYS A 142 -30.54 -1.33 -4.02
CA LYS A 142 -30.62 -2.78 -4.30
C LYS A 142 -29.41 -3.55 -3.80
N LEU A 143 -28.31 -2.89 -3.42
CA LEU A 143 -27.06 -3.54 -3.03
C LEU A 143 -27.24 -4.61 -1.95
N ASN A 144 -27.99 -4.29 -0.90
CA ASN A 144 -28.14 -5.22 0.24
C ASN A 144 -28.85 -6.53 -0.14
N LYS A 145 -29.63 -6.56 -1.24
CA LYS A 145 -30.27 -7.78 -1.76
C LYS A 145 -29.29 -8.74 -2.43
N SER A 146 -28.09 -8.27 -2.76
CA SER A 146 -27.03 -9.07 -3.39
C SER A 146 -26.05 -9.67 -2.38
N LEU A 147 -26.26 -9.42 -1.08
CA LEU A 147 -25.46 -9.99 -0.01
C LEU A 147 -25.98 -11.40 0.33
N ILE A 148 -25.06 -12.33 0.46
CA ILE A 148 -25.32 -13.72 0.87
C ILE A 148 -24.58 -14.03 2.17
N PRO A 149 -25.09 -14.93 3.02
CA PRO A 149 -24.34 -15.43 4.17
C PRO A 149 -23.08 -16.18 3.72
N VAL A 150 -21.94 -15.83 4.31
CA VAL A 150 -20.64 -16.47 4.10
C VAL A 150 -20.01 -16.75 5.46
N ASN A 151 -19.34 -17.89 5.62
CA ASN A 151 -18.58 -18.20 6.82
C ASN A 151 -17.20 -17.54 6.73
N TYR A 152 -16.96 -16.52 7.56
CA TYR A 152 -15.67 -15.87 7.68
C TYR A 152 -14.93 -16.40 8.91
N PHE A 153 -13.71 -16.86 8.70
CA PHE A 153 -12.85 -17.39 9.76
C PHE A 153 -11.91 -16.27 10.20
N TYR A 154 -12.04 -15.81 11.43
CA TYR A 154 -11.16 -14.77 11.99
C TYR A 154 -9.95 -15.37 12.73
N ASN A 155 -9.97 -16.69 12.95
CA ASN A 155 -8.84 -17.56 13.28
C ASN A 155 -9.12 -18.98 12.75
N ASP A 156 -8.17 -19.91 12.90
CA ASP A 156 -8.22 -21.24 12.30
C ASP A 156 -9.47 -22.06 12.70
N ASP A 157 -10.06 -21.79 13.86
CA ASP A 157 -11.11 -22.64 14.45
C ASP A 157 -12.48 -21.95 14.59
N ASN A 158 -12.58 -20.63 14.45
CA ASN A 158 -13.79 -19.88 14.79
C ASN A 158 -14.39 -19.17 13.56
N PRO A 159 -15.43 -19.75 12.93
CA PRO A 159 -16.20 -19.06 11.90
C PRO A 159 -17.24 -18.13 12.52
N ILE A 160 -17.44 -16.97 11.87
CA ILE A 160 -18.61 -16.10 12.05
C ILE A 160 -19.34 -15.97 10.72
N THR A 161 -20.67 -15.93 10.76
CA THR A 161 -21.46 -15.69 9.53
C THR A 161 -21.52 -14.19 9.23
N VAL A 162 -20.99 -13.82 8.07
CA VAL A 162 -21.01 -12.44 7.55
C VAL A 162 -21.85 -12.37 6.28
N LEU A 163 -22.48 -11.21 6.03
CA LEU A 163 -23.17 -10.95 4.78
C LEU A 163 -22.20 -10.29 3.81
N ALA A 164 -21.94 -10.94 2.68
CA ALA A 164 -20.98 -10.48 1.68
C ALA A 164 -21.46 -10.77 0.26
N ASN A 165 -20.83 -10.14 -0.73
CA ASN A 165 -21.12 -10.42 -2.12
C ASN A 165 -20.35 -11.66 -2.58
N SER A 166 -20.98 -12.47 -3.44
CA SER A 166 -20.28 -13.60 -4.08
C SER A 166 -19.21 -13.11 -5.04
N ASP A 167 -18.15 -13.90 -5.21
CA ASP A 167 -17.10 -13.58 -6.18
C ASP A 167 -17.64 -13.47 -7.61
N GLU A 168 -18.63 -14.31 -7.99
CA GLU A 168 -19.27 -14.21 -9.31
C GLU A 168 -19.94 -12.83 -9.51
N PHE A 169 -20.64 -12.33 -8.49
CA PHE A 169 -21.27 -11.02 -8.54
C PHE A 169 -20.24 -9.89 -8.68
N ILE A 170 -19.18 -9.94 -7.89
CA ILE A 170 -18.07 -8.98 -7.96
C ILE A 170 -17.40 -9.00 -9.34
N GLN A 171 -17.07 -10.18 -9.86
CA GLN A 171 -16.43 -10.33 -11.17
C GLN A 171 -17.31 -9.82 -12.31
N LYS A 172 -18.63 -10.01 -12.20
CA LYS A 172 -19.59 -9.43 -13.16
C LYS A 172 -19.56 -7.90 -13.19
N ILE A 173 -19.28 -7.24 -12.06
CA ILE A 173 -19.14 -5.79 -12.00
C ILE A 173 -17.80 -5.37 -12.61
N ILE A 174 -16.70 -5.99 -12.16
CA ILE A 174 -15.32 -5.65 -12.57
C ILE A 174 -15.10 -5.83 -14.08
N ARG A 175 -15.69 -6.87 -14.69
CA ARG A 175 -15.58 -7.13 -16.13
C ARG A 175 -16.29 -6.13 -17.01
N LYS A 176 -17.23 -5.34 -16.46
CA LYS A 176 -17.90 -4.30 -17.24
C LYS A 176 -16.94 -3.16 -17.53
N LYS A 177 -16.97 -2.69 -18.78
CA LYS A 177 -16.29 -1.45 -19.16
C LYS A 177 -16.97 -0.28 -18.44
N SER A 178 -16.17 0.63 -17.91
CA SER A 178 -16.64 1.90 -17.35
C SER A 178 -15.91 3.05 -18.04
N ASP A 179 -16.64 3.87 -18.79
CA ASP A 179 -16.06 5.04 -19.45
C ASP A 179 -15.65 6.09 -18.42
N LEU A 180 -16.40 6.23 -17.32
CA LEU A 180 -16.08 7.11 -16.21
C LEU A 180 -14.76 6.71 -15.53
N VAL A 181 -14.58 5.43 -15.19
CA VAL A 181 -13.34 4.96 -14.57
C VAL A 181 -12.17 5.13 -15.54
N ASN A 182 -12.35 4.78 -16.83
CA ASN A 182 -11.30 4.95 -17.83
C ASN A 182 -10.87 6.41 -18.00
N GLU A 183 -11.80 7.36 -17.87
CA GLU A 183 -11.51 8.78 -17.92
C GLU A 183 -10.68 9.22 -16.69
N ILE A 184 -11.15 8.93 -15.48
CA ILE A 184 -10.56 9.52 -14.26
C ILE A 184 -9.16 8.97 -13.95
N ILE A 185 -8.85 7.73 -14.33
CA ILE A 185 -7.53 7.13 -14.06
C ILE A 185 -6.40 7.80 -14.86
N GLN A 186 -6.74 8.60 -15.88
CA GLN A 186 -5.76 9.40 -16.62
C GLN A 186 -5.26 10.60 -15.82
N SER A 187 -5.92 10.94 -14.70
CA SER A 187 -5.51 12.03 -13.83
C SER A 187 -4.27 11.65 -13.02
N GLU A 188 -3.28 12.54 -12.98
CA GLU A 188 -2.12 12.34 -12.13
C GLU A 188 -2.46 12.64 -10.67
N ILE A 189 -2.01 11.76 -9.78
CA ILE A 189 -2.20 11.88 -8.34
C ILE A 189 -0.82 11.90 -7.67
N LEU A 190 -0.46 13.06 -7.12
CA LEU A 190 0.70 13.19 -6.25
C LEU A 190 0.44 12.47 -4.92
N LEU A 191 1.34 11.58 -4.53
CA LEU A 191 1.26 10.75 -3.33
C LEU A 191 2.30 11.15 -2.28
N VAL A 192 3.51 11.46 -2.74
CA VAL A 192 4.63 11.87 -1.89
C VAL A 192 5.35 13.03 -2.54
N ASP A 193 5.67 14.04 -1.74
CA ASP A 193 6.53 15.16 -2.10
C ASP A 193 7.44 15.48 -0.91
N ASN A 194 8.67 14.99 -0.95
CA ASN A 194 9.64 15.18 0.13
C ASN A 194 10.45 16.48 0.02
N GLY A 195 10.11 17.38 -0.91
CA GLY A 195 10.79 18.65 -1.13
C GLY A 195 11.87 18.61 -2.23
N GLU A 196 12.56 19.74 -2.43
CA GLU A 196 13.51 19.96 -3.53
C GLU A 196 14.59 18.86 -3.63
N LEU A 197 14.73 18.30 -4.84
CA LEU A 197 15.68 17.23 -5.18
C LEU A 197 15.56 15.95 -4.32
N ARG A 198 14.40 15.76 -3.69
CA ARG A 198 14.05 14.55 -2.93
C ARG A 198 13.00 13.73 -3.66
N THR A 199 12.73 12.54 -3.14
CA THR A 199 11.74 11.61 -3.68
C THR A 199 10.38 12.31 -3.88
N GLU A 200 9.86 12.21 -5.10
CA GLU A 200 8.49 12.51 -5.46
C GLU A 200 7.86 11.22 -5.99
N ILE A 201 6.66 10.89 -5.51
CA ILE A 201 5.92 9.72 -6.00
C ILE A 201 4.55 10.19 -6.44
N SER A 202 4.21 9.90 -7.69
CA SER A 202 2.87 10.09 -8.23
C SER A 202 2.30 8.79 -8.80
N TRP A 203 1.02 8.81 -9.13
CA TRP A 203 0.34 7.70 -9.81
C TRP A 203 -0.49 8.24 -10.96
N LYS A 204 -0.43 7.54 -12.10
CA LYS A 204 -1.22 7.88 -13.29
C LYS A 204 -1.41 6.63 -14.13
N ASN A 205 -2.62 6.41 -14.63
CA ASN A 205 -2.91 5.35 -15.59
C ASN A 205 -2.39 3.96 -15.17
N ASN A 206 -2.67 3.55 -13.92
CA ASN A 206 -2.23 2.28 -13.34
C ASN A 206 -0.71 2.10 -13.17
N GLU A 207 0.07 3.19 -13.21
CA GLU A 207 1.49 3.15 -12.92
C GLU A 207 1.83 4.10 -11.77
N PHE A 208 2.66 3.61 -10.84
CA PHE A 208 3.39 4.46 -9.92
C PHE A 208 4.61 5.05 -10.63
N ILE A 209 4.86 6.32 -10.37
CA ILE A 209 5.94 7.10 -10.98
C ILE A 209 6.81 7.60 -9.83
N PHE A 210 8.03 7.08 -9.75
CA PHE A 210 9.07 7.54 -8.82
C PHE A 210 9.94 8.55 -9.56
N ALA A 211 10.11 9.73 -8.98
CA ALA A 211 10.88 10.82 -9.57
C ALA A 211 11.64 11.61 -8.50
N LYS A 212 12.43 12.59 -8.96
CA LYS A 212 12.95 13.65 -8.11
C LYS A 212 12.11 14.89 -8.26
N ASN A 213 11.80 15.52 -7.13
CA ASN A 213 11.09 16.78 -7.17
C ASN A 213 12.00 17.88 -7.75
N THR A 214 11.73 18.25 -9.00
CA THR A 214 12.45 19.31 -9.72
C THR A 214 11.65 20.62 -9.77
N LYS A 215 10.47 20.69 -9.14
CA LYS A 215 9.56 21.85 -9.26
C LYS A 215 10.12 23.13 -8.64
N TYR A 216 11.03 22.98 -7.69
CA TYR A 216 11.69 24.09 -7.00
C TYR A 216 12.97 24.57 -7.71
N LEU A 217 13.45 23.82 -8.71
CA LEU A 217 14.62 24.23 -9.48
C LEU A 217 14.27 25.39 -10.41
N LYS A 218 15.19 26.35 -10.54
CA LYS A 218 15.12 27.38 -11.57
C LYS A 218 14.98 26.74 -12.95
N GLU A 219 14.21 27.36 -13.84
CA GLU A 219 13.98 26.83 -15.19
C GLU A 219 15.26 26.60 -15.99
N ASN A 220 16.27 27.43 -15.77
CA ASN A 220 17.58 27.33 -16.41
C ASN A 220 18.58 26.43 -15.66
N ASN A 221 18.12 25.61 -14.71
CA ASN A 221 19.00 24.68 -14.00
C ASN A 221 19.48 23.59 -14.96
N VAL A 222 20.80 23.54 -15.18
CA VAL A 222 21.46 22.62 -16.11
C VAL A 222 21.24 21.14 -15.78
N TYR A 223 20.97 20.80 -14.52
CA TYR A 223 20.75 19.42 -14.07
C TYR A 223 19.30 18.96 -14.21
N LYS A 224 18.37 19.83 -14.59
CA LYS A 224 16.93 19.49 -14.65
C LYS A 224 16.64 18.34 -15.63
N ASN A 225 17.41 18.26 -16.72
CA ASN A 225 17.30 17.21 -17.74
C ASN A 225 18.05 15.92 -17.39
N ASP A 226 18.88 15.94 -16.34
CA ASP A 226 19.63 14.74 -15.91
C ASP A 226 18.76 13.81 -15.05
N TYR A 227 17.61 14.30 -14.58
CA TYR A 227 16.70 13.51 -13.74
C TYR A 227 15.72 12.72 -14.59
N VAL A 228 15.63 11.42 -14.31
CA VAL A 228 14.71 10.48 -14.94
C VAL A 228 13.60 10.10 -13.95
N SER A 229 12.49 9.59 -14.48
CA SER A 229 11.42 8.96 -13.70
C SER A 229 11.43 7.46 -13.90
N TYR A 230 11.21 6.70 -12.84
CA TYR A 230 10.99 5.26 -12.91
C TYR A 230 9.50 4.95 -12.79
N LYS A 231 8.99 4.06 -13.65
CA LYS A 231 7.59 3.65 -13.68
C LYS A 231 7.44 2.19 -13.34
N VAL A 232 6.45 1.87 -12.51
CA VAL A 232 6.14 0.49 -12.13
C VAL A 232 4.64 0.34 -11.94
N SER A 233 4.06 -0.75 -12.44
CA SER A 233 2.62 -1.01 -12.32
C SER A 233 2.20 -1.36 -10.88
N ASP A 234 3.01 -2.18 -10.21
CA ASP A 234 2.79 -2.56 -8.82
C ASP A 234 4.11 -2.98 -8.15
N PHE A 235 4.16 -2.92 -6.83
CA PHE A 235 5.33 -3.29 -6.03
C PHE A 235 4.87 -3.80 -4.66
N LYS A 236 5.72 -4.49 -3.89
CA LYS A 236 5.37 -4.97 -2.54
C LYS A 236 5.39 -3.82 -1.52
N TYR A 237 6.52 -3.11 -1.45
CA TYR A 237 6.72 -1.91 -0.66
C TYR A 237 7.94 -1.13 -1.18
N TYR A 238 8.08 0.13 -0.79
CA TYR A 238 9.33 0.87 -0.95
C TYR A 238 9.96 1.20 0.40
N LEU A 239 11.27 1.38 0.36
CA LEU A 239 12.12 1.87 1.44
C LEU A 239 12.71 3.21 1.02
N ASP A 240 12.28 4.28 1.69
CA ASP A 240 12.85 5.62 1.47
C ASP A 240 14.07 5.80 2.36
N SER A 241 15.13 6.37 1.78
CA SER A 241 16.31 6.78 2.56
C SER A 241 15.93 7.85 3.59
N PHE A 242 16.74 7.97 4.64
CA PHE A 242 16.55 8.93 5.72
C PHE A 242 16.41 10.36 5.20
N ASP A 243 17.28 10.77 4.28
CA ASP A 243 17.28 12.10 3.65
C ASP A 243 16.44 12.18 2.36
N SER A 244 15.78 11.08 1.99
CA SER A 244 15.00 10.93 0.75
C SER A 244 15.83 11.24 -0.52
N SER A 245 17.13 10.96 -0.47
CA SER A 245 18.04 11.06 -1.61
C SER A 245 17.94 9.88 -2.58
N CYS A 246 17.54 8.71 -2.09
CA CYS A 246 17.24 7.53 -2.89
C CYS A 246 16.10 6.69 -2.29
N VAL A 247 15.59 5.76 -3.09
CA VAL A 247 14.54 4.81 -2.74
C VAL A 247 14.93 3.42 -3.23
N LEU A 248 14.57 2.40 -2.45
CA LEU A 248 14.54 1.01 -2.90
C LEU A 248 13.10 0.54 -3.08
N ILE A 249 12.76 0.06 -4.26
CA ILE A 249 11.41 -0.41 -4.61
C ILE A 249 11.46 -1.92 -4.68
N PHE A 250 10.81 -2.60 -3.74
CA PHE A 250 10.76 -4.07 -3.72
C PHE A 250 9.62 -4.53 -4.62
N ASN A 251 9.96 -5.07 -5.79
CA ASN A 251 8.99 -5.52 -6.78
C ASN A 251 8.29 -6.80 -6.28
N ASP A 252 9.06 -7.70 -5.67
CA ASP A 252 8.58 -8.93 -5.06
C ASP A 252 9.46 -9.33 -3.85
N VAL A 253 9.37 -10.59 -3.40
CA VAL A 253 10.18 -11.12 -2.29
C VAL A 253 11.67 -11.28 -2.64
N ASN A 254 12.01 -11.33 -3.93
CA ASN A 254 13.33 -11.73 -4.42
C ASN A 254 14.11 -10.56 -5.04
N THR A 255 13.43 -9.50 -5.47
CA THR A 255 14.01 -8.44 -6.30
C THR A 255 13.62 -7.06 -5.84
N PHE A 256 14.56 -6.12 -5.98
CA PHE A 256 14.30 -4.70 -5.76
C PHE A 256 14.98 -3.85 -6.83
N THR A 257 14.45 -2.65 -7.02
CA THR A 257 15.00 -1.60 -7.88
C THR A 257 15.56 -0.48 -7.01
N TYR A 258 16.82 -0.13 -7.21
CA TYR A 258 17.39 1.12 -6.68
C TYR A 258 17.03 2.28 -7.59
N PHE A 259 16.65 3.41 -6.99
CA PHE A 259 16.37 4.65 -7.70
C PHE A 259 16.85 5.88 -6.92
N ASP A 260 17.61 6.78 -7.56
CA ASP A 260 18.02 8.07 -6.98
C ASP A 260 17.69 9.29 -7.84
N GLY A 261 16.89 9.08 -8.89
CA GLY A 261 16.53 10.12 -9.85
C GLY A 261 17.48 10.25 -11.02
N ARG A 262 18.68 9.68 -10.99
CA ARG A 262 19.59 9.66 -12.16
C ARG A 262 19.85 8.25 -12.62
N GLU A 263 20.01 7.33 -11.68
CA GLU A 263 20.18 5.92 -11.94
C GLU A 263 18.98 5.11 -11.46
N GLU A 264 18.58 4.16 -12.29
CA GLU A 264 17.61 3.11 -11.98
C GLU A 264 18.28 1.78 -12.28
N ASN A 265 18.36 0.90 -11.27
CA ASN A 265 18.99 -0.40 -11.41
C ASN A 265 18.26 -1.47 -10.60
N THR A 266 17.64 -2.44 -11.29
CA THR A 266 17.09 -3.65 -10.68
C THR A 266 18.22 -4.61 -10.28
N SER A 267 18.12 -5.21 -9.09
CA SER A 267 19.07 -6.22 -8.62
C SER A 267 19.15 -7.40 -9.58
N SER A 268 20.32 -7.64 -10.15
CA SER A 268 20.56 -8.76 -11.09
C SER A 268 20.55 -10.14 -10.43
N GLN A 269 20.78 -10.19 -9.12
CA GLN A 269 20.77 -11.40 -8.31
C GLN A 269 19.57 -11.37 -7.37
N LYS A 270 18.91 -12.52 -7.24
CA LYS A 270 17.79 -12.70 -6.30
C LYS A 270 18.31 -12.67 -4.87
N LEU A 271 17.49 -12.14 -3.97
CA LEU A 271 17.60 -12.38 -2.53
C LEU A 271 17.35 -13.88 -2.26
N ASP A 272 17.97 -14.44 -1.22
CA ASP A 272 17.85 -15.87 -0.95
C ASP A 272 16.41 -16.25 -0.59
N GLU A 273 15.93 -17.37 -1.15
CA GLU A 273 14.57 -17.89 -0.96
C GLU A 273 14.24 -18.23 0.51
N GLY A 274 15.26 -18.47 1.33
CA GLY A 274 15.13 -18.71 2.79
C GLY A 274 14.84 -17.45 3.62
N ILE A 275 14.89 -16.27 3.00
CA ILE A 275 14.55 -14.97 3.61
C ILE A 275 13.11 -14.59 3.19
N SER A 276 12.29 -15.59 2.91
CA SER A 276 10.85 -15.54 2.71
C SER A 276 10.11 -15.13 4.00
N ASP A 277 10.49 -14.00 4.56
CA ASP A 277 9.71 -13.37 5.60
C ASP A 277 8.75 -12.38 4.95
N PHE A 278 7.53 -12.32 5.50
CA PHE A 278 6.56 -11.25 5.21
C PHE A 278 7.15 -9.87 5.54
N TYR A 279 8.21 -9.82 6.35
CA TYR A 279 8.89 -8.64 6.85
C TYR A 279 9.73 -7.94 5.77
N PRO A 280 9.73 -6.59 5.74
CA PRO A 280 10.57 -5.81 4.85
C PRO A 280 12.02 -5.83 5.31
N PHE A 281 12.91 -5.54 4.38
CA PHE A 281 14.30 -5.25 4.68
C PHE A 281 14.41 -3.95 5.49
N ARG A 282 15.48 -3.84 6.27
CA ARG A 282 15.87 -2.61 6.97
C ARG A 282 17.11 -2.03 6.32
N LEU A 283 17.18 -0.71 6.29
CA LEU A 283 18.42 0.02 5.99
C LEU A 283 19.15 0.29 7.32
N ASN A 284 20.39 -0.18 7.45
CA ASN A 284 21.23 0.17 8.61
C ASN A 284 21.76 1.60 8.49
N LYS A 285 22.18 1.97 7.27
CA LYS A 285 22.58 3.32 6.85
C LYS A 285 22.19 3.49 5.38
N ASP A 286 21.72 4.68 5.00
CA ASP A 286 21.12 4.91 3.67
C ASP A 286 22.06 4.61 2.51
N LYS A 287 23.32 5.05 2.64
CA LYS A 287 24.33 4.93 1.59
C LYS A 287 25.74 5.08 2.18
N ILE A 288 26.62 4.11 1.94
CA ILE A 288 28.06 4.24 2.20
C ILE A 288 28.77 4.28 0.86
N SER A 289 29.09 5.49 0.38
CA SER A 289 29.63 5.73 -0.96
C SER A 289 28.70 5.19 -2.05
N ASN A 290 29.09 4.14 -2.78
CA ASN A 290 28.27 3.50 -3.82
C ASN A 290 27.64 2.18 -3.36
N LYS A 291 27.45 2.01 -2.05
CA LYS A 291 26.93 0.78 -1.45
C LYS A 291 25.72 1.06 -0.57
N ILE A 292 24.77 0.13 -0.59
CA ILE A 292 23.62 0.09 0.31
C ILE A 292 23.69 -1.19 1.12
N ILE A 293 23.44 -1.06 2.42
CA ILE A 293 23.44 -2.19 3.35
C ILE A 293 21.99 -2.54 3.65
N LEU A 294 21.59 -3.71 3.21
CA LEU A 294 20.27 -4.29 3.38
C LEU A 294 20.35 -5.37 4.45
N ILE A 295 19.52 -5.26 5.49
CA ILE A 295 19.45 -6.24 6.58
C ILE A 295 18.04 -6.82 6.61
N PRO A 296 17.86 -8.13 6.34
CA PRO A 296 16.58 -8.77 6.53
C PRO A 296 16.12 -8.71 7.99
N PHE A 297 14.80 -8.68 8.21
CA PHE A 297 14.26 -8.47 9.55
C PHE A 297 14.54 -9.61 10.54
N ARG A 298 14.58 -10.87 10.08
CA ARG A 298 14.82 -12.06 10.92
C ARG A 298 15.97 -12.93 10.40
N SER A 299 17.05 -12.31 9.96
CA SER A 299 18.24 -13.03 9.52
C SER A 299 19.51 -12.38 10.06
N ASP A 300 20.52 -13.21 10.36
CA ASP A 300 21.87 -12.75 10.70
C ASP A 300 22.70 -12.40 9.45
N VAL A 301 22.12 -12.58 8.26
CA VAL A 301 22.75 -12.29 6.98
C VAL A 301 22.69 -10.79 6.67
N ILE A 302 23.76 -10.24 6.10
CA ILE A 302 23.81 -8.87 5.60
C ILE A 302 23.97 -8.89 4.08
N TYR A 303 23.19 -8.06 3.38
CA TYR A 303 23.36 -7.84 1.95
C TYR A 303 24.01 -6.49 1.69
N ILE A 304 25.03 -6.49 0.83
CA ILE A 304 25.65 -5.28 0.30
C ILE A 304 25.30 -5.15 -1.17
N TYR A 305 24.48 -4.16 -1.50
CA TYR A 305 24.22 -3.80 -2.89
C TYR A 305 25.23 -2.75 -3.36
N LYS A 306 26.01 -3.09 -4.40
CA LYS A 306 26.96 -2.19 -5.05
C LYS A 306 26.28 -1.54 -6.26
N ILE A 307 25.86 -0.28 -6.11
CA ILE A 307 25.04 0.47 -7.08
C ILE A 307 25.68 0.44 -8.47
N ASN A 308 26.91 0.93 -8.61
CA ASN A 308 27.60 1.03 -9.91
C ASN A 308 27.88 -0.32 -10.58
N LYS A 309 27.90 -1.42 -9.80
CA LYS A 309 28.13 -2.78 -10.33
C LYS A 309 26.83 -3.54 -10.54
N LYS A 310 25.69 -2.98 -10.13
CA LYS A 310 24.37 -3.65 -10.10
C LYS A 310 24.42 -5.03 -9.44
N LEU A 311 25.30 -5.18 -8.45
CA LEU A 311 25.67 -6.45 -7.85
C LEU A 311 25.26 -6.47 -6.39
N LEU A 312 24.40 -7.42 -6.05
CA LEU A 312 24.07 -7.76 -4.68
C LEU A 312 25.12 -8.74 -4.16
N GLN A 313 25.57 -8.60 -2.92
CA GLN A 313 26.49 -9.55 -2.30
C GLN A 313 25.96 -9.94 -0.94
N LYS A 314 25.78 -11.24 -0.72
CA LYS A 314 25.50 -11.80 0.58
C LYS A 314 26.78 -11.85 1.41
N ILE A 315 26.69 -11.46 2.67
CA ILE A 315 27.73 -11.61 3.69
C ILE A 315 27.14 -12.47 4.80
N GLU A 316 27.77 -13.62 5.03
CA GLU A 316 27.44 -14.61 6.06
C GLU A 316 28.40 -14.48 7.25
#